data_AF-A0A094AXU1-F1
#
_entry.id   AF-A0A094AXU1-F1
#
_cell.length_a   1.000
_cell.length_b   1.000
_cell.length_c   1.000
_cell.angle_alpha   90.00
_cell.angle_beta   90.00
_cell.angle_gamma   90.00
#
_symmetry.space_group_name_H-M   'P 1'
#
loop_
_entity.id
_entity.type
_entity.pdbx_description
1 polymer ?
#
loop_
_entity_poly.entity_id
_entity_poly.type
_entity_poly.pdbx_seq_one_letter_code
_entity_poly.pdbx_strand_id
1 'polypeptide(L)'
;MADLLLSECDTSPVGQNWTTNFIKCHTELKSKFSQKYDYKRALYKDPVIIGEWFELVRNIIAKYGIVDNDIYNFDEAGFQMGVIGTTRVVTSSESRNRPKKVQPGNREWVSIIQGIASYG
;
A
#
# COMPACT_ATOMS: atom_id res chain seq x y z
N MET A 1 -8.20 -3.82 -25.71
CA MET A 1 -7.54 -2.85 -26.60
C MET A 1 -6.82 -3.57 -27.73
N ALA A 2 -5.89 -4.50 -27.45
CA ALA A 2 -5.26 -5.32 -28.49
C ALA A 2 -6.27 -6.13 -29.33
N ASP A 3 -7.22 -6.82 -28.70
CA ASP A 3 -8.27 -7.56 -29.43
C ASP A 3 -9.26 -6.64 -30.18
N LEU A 4 -9.43 -5.39 -29.73
CA LEU A 4 -10.29 -4.42 -30.42
C LEU A 4 -9.65 -4.03 -31.76
N LEU A 5 -8.34 -3.76 -31.76
CA LEU A 5 -7.59 -3.44 -32.98
C LEU A 5 -7.52 -4.63 -33.95
N LEU A 6 -7.40 -5.86 -33.43
CA LEU A 6 -7.38 -7.07 -34.28
C LEU A 6 -8.75 -7.37 -34.91
N SER A 7 -9.83 -7.03 -34.22
CA SER A 7 -11.20 -7.18 -34.74
C SER A 7 -11.53 -6.23 -35.90
N GLU A 8 -10.92 -5.04 -35.93
CA GLU A 8 -11.01 -4.11 -37.07
C GLU A 8 -10.23 -4.61 -38.30
N CYS A 9 -9.29 -5.54 -38.11
CA CYS A 9 -8.45 -6.12 -39.16
C CYS A 9 -8.90 -7.54 -39.59
N ASP A 10 -10.06 -8.02 -39.13
CA ASP A 10 -10.55 -9.39 -39.38
C ASP A 10 -9.54 -10.50 -39.03
N THR A 11 -8.77 -10.29 -37.95
CA THR A 11 -7.73 -11.24 -37.51
C THR A 11 -8.12 -11.99 -36.23
N SER A 12 -7.49 -13.14 -35.99
CA SER A 12 -7.73 -13.94 -34.79
C SER A 12 -7.31 -13.19 -33.50
N PRO A 13 -8.01 -13.39 -32.37
CA PRO A 13 -7.72 -12.71 -31.11
C PRO A 13 -6.35 -13.11 -30.53
N VAL A 14 -5.81 -12.28 -29.63
CA VAL A 14 -4.52 -12.58 -29.01
C VAL A 14 -4.59 -13.81 -28.09
N GLY A 15 -3.50 -14.58 -28.04
CA GLY A 15 -3.38 -15.71 -27.12
C GLY A 15 -3.37 -15.27 -25.65
N GLN A 16 -3.80 -16.16 -24.75
CA GLN A 16 -3.93 -15.89 -23.30
C GLN A 16 -2.66 -15.31 -22.63
N ASN A 17 -1.48 -15.69 -23.13
CA ASN A 17 -0.18 -15.27 -22.59
C ASN A 17 0.43 -14.06 -23.31
N TRP A 18 -0.30 -13.43 -24.24
CA TRP A 18 0.21 -12.36 -25.09
C TRP A 18 0.77 -11.19 -24.27
N THR A 19 0.04 -10.71 -23.26
CA THR A 19 0.48 -9.58 -22.42
C THR A 19 1.79 -9.88 -21.69
N THR A 20 1.92 -11.09 -21.14
CA THR A 20 3.14 -11.50 -20.43
C THR A 20 4.32 -11.65 -21.39
N ASN A 21 4.10 -12.21 -22.57
CA ASN A 21 5.14 -12.36 -23.60
C ASN A 21 5.55 -11.01 -24.17
N PHE A 22 4.60 -10.10 -24.39
CA PHE A 22 4.86 -8.74 -24.85
C PHE A 22 5.76 -7.98 -23.87
N ILE A 23 5.45 -7.99 -22.57
CA ILE A 23 6.30 -7.35 -21.55
C ILE A 23 7.69 -8.01 -21.48
N LYS A 24 7.81 -9.32 -21.72
CA LYS A 24 9.10 -10.02 -21.74
C LYS A 24 9.96 -9.64 -22.96
N CYS A 25 9.35 -9.45 -24.12
CA CYS A 25 10.07 -9.07 -25.35
C CYS A 25 10.57 -7.62 -25.31
N HIS A 26 9.87 -6.75 -24.58
CA HIS A 26 10.19 -5.33 -24.46
C HIS A 26 10.82 -5.04 -23.10
N THR A 27 12.14 -5.21 -22.98
CA THR A 27 12.89 -5.04 -21.72
C THR A 27 12.80 -3.62 -21.13
N GLU A 28 12.44 -2.65 -21.95
CA GLU A 28 12.11 -1.27 -21.58
C GLU A 28 10.81 -1.16 -20.77
N LEU A 29 9.90 -2.14 -20.89
CA LEU A 29 8.63 -2.18 -20.16
C LEU A 29 8.77 -3.02 -18.89
N LYS A 30 8.35 -2.45 -17.75
CA LYS A 30 8.30 -3.16 -16.46
C LYS A 30 6.91 -3.05 -15.86
N SER A 31 6.30 -4.17 -15.52
CA SER A 31 5.06 -4.19 -14.73
C SER A 31 5.38 -3.90 -13.26
N LYS A 32 4.74 -2.88 -12.69
CA LYS A 32 4.77 -2.59 -11.26
C LYS A 32 3.33 -2.53 -10.74
N PHE A 33 3.12 -3.03 -9.52
CA PHE A 33 1.84 -2.81 -8.85
C PHE A 33 1.72 -1.34 -8.46
N SER A 34 0.58 -0.74 -8.76
CA SER A 34 0.25 0.58 -8.23
C SER A 34 -0.08 0.45 -6.75
N GLN A 35 0.51 1.31 -5.93
CA GLN A 35 0.13 1.44 -4.54
C GLN A 35 -1.04 2.41 -4.45
N LYS A 36 -2.10 2.03 -3.73
CA LYS A 36 -3.17 2.97 -3.38
C LYS A 36 -2.55 4.10 -2.56
N TYR A 37 -2.70 5.31 -3.06
CA TYR A 37 -2.17 6.51 -2.45
C TYR A 37 -3.30 7.50 -2.23
N ASP A 38 -3.37 8.08 -1.03
CA ASP A 38 -4.44 9.00 -0.68
C ASP A 38 -4.29 10.30 -1.49
N TYR A 39 -5.32 10.65 -2.26
CA TYR A 39 -5.33 11.84 -3.10
C TYR A 39 -5.11 13.12 -2.30
N LYS A 40 -5.72 13.24 -1.10
CA LYS A 40 -5.49 14.40 -0.23
C LYS A 40 -4.03 14.44 0.20
N ARG A 41 -3.46 13.29 0.55
CA ARG A 41 -2.03 13.18 0.89
C ARG A 41 -1.11 13.51 -0.29
N ALA A 42 -1.56 13.36 -1.53
CA ALA A 42 -0.81 13.83 -2.70
C ALA A 42 -0.87 15.35 -2.82
N LEU A 43 -2.07 15.92 -2.65
CA LEU A 43 -2.32 17.35 -2.81
C LEU A 43 -1.57 18.20 -1.78
N TYR A 44 -1.48 17.73 -0.53
CA TYR A 44 -0.88 18.48 0.57
C TYR A 44 0.61 18.19 0.79
N LYS A 45 1.25 17.35 -0.04
CA LYS A 45 2.70 17.15 0.01
C LYS A 45 3.40 18.18 -0.87
N ASP A 46 3.70 19.33 -0.29
CA ASP A 46 4.60 20.29 -0.91
C ASP A 46 6.06 19.91 -0.58
N PRO A 47 6.89 19.55 -1.57
CA PRO A 47 8.28 19.18 -1.33
C PRO A 47 9.11 20.31 -0.70
N VAL A 48 8.75 21.58 -0.94
CA VAL A 48 9.45 22.74 -0.36
C VAL A 48 9.19 22.79 1.14
N ILE A 49 7.92 22.75 1.55
CA ILE A 49 7.51 22.78 2.97
C ILE A 49 8.11 21.59 3.73
N ILE A 50 8.11 20.41 3.12
CA ILE A 50 8.72 19.22 3.72
C ILE A 50 10.23 19.40 3.89
N GLY A 51 10.91 19.95 2.88
CA GLY A 51 12.35 20.22 2.93
C GLY A 51 12.73 21.21 4.02
N GLU A 52 12.04 22.35 4.08
CA GLU A 52 12.24 23.38 5.10
C GLU A 52 12.03 22.85 6.52
N TRP A 53 11.00 22.01 6.72
CA TRP A 53 10.76 21.35 8.00
C TRP A 53 11.92 20.44 8.42
N PHE A 54 12.45 19.61 7.50
CA PHE A 54 13.59 18.74 7.80
C PHE A 54 14.89 19.51 8.04
N GLU A 55 15.10 20.66 7.38
CA GLU A 55 16.22 21.56 7.68
C GLU A 55 16.12 22.14 9.08
N LEU A 56 14.93 22.61 9.48
CA LEU A 56 14.69 23.11 10.82
C LEU A 56 14.97 22.04 11.88
N VAL A 57 14.49 20.81 11.68
CA VAL A 57 14.73 19.70 12.60
C VAL A 57 16.24 19.42 12.73
N ARG A 58 16.97 19.33 11.61
CA ARG A 58 18.43 19.12 11.63
C ARG A 58 19.17 20.24 12.36
N ASN A 59 18.77 21.49 12.14
CA ASN A 59 19.36 22.65 12.81
C ASN A 59 19.15 22.61 14.33
N ILE A 60 17.96 22.20 14.79
CA ILE A 60 17.66 22.04 16.22
C ILE A 60 18.49 20.92 16.84
N ILE A 61 18.55 19.76 16.17
CA ILE A 61 19.39 18.62 16.62
C ILE A 61 20.84 19.06 16.78
N ALA A 62 21.39 19.75 15.78
CA ALA A 62 22.77 20.25 15.81
C ALA A 62 22.97 21.32 16.89
N LYS A 63 22.02 22.25 17.06
CA LYS A 63 22.11 23.34 18.04
C LYS A 63 22.15 22.83 19.49
N TYR A 64 21.35 21.81 19.80
CA TYR A 64 21.25 21.28 21.15
C TYR A 64 22.06 20.00 21.38
N GLY A 65 22.76 19.50 20.34
CA GLY A 65 23.56 18.28 20.44
C GLY A 65 22.73 17.05 20.79
N ILE A 66 21.50 16.96 20.26
CA ILE A 66 20.60 15.83 20.52
C ILE A 66 21.21 14.57 19.90
N VAL A 67 21.42 13.54 20.71
CA VAL A 67 21.96 12.26 20.26
C VAL A 67 20.82 11.43 19.66
N ASP A 68 21.11 10.62 18.64
CA ASP A 68 20.11 9.75 18.01
C ASP A 68 19.37 8.84 19.01
N ASN A 69 20.02 8.50 20.14
CA ASN A 69 19.42 7.72 21.23
C ASN A 69 18.31 8.44 22.00
N ASP A 70 18.26 9.77 21.91
CA ASP A 70 17.26 10.61 22.55
C ASP A 70 16.11 10.98 21.60
N ILE A 71 16.11 10.42 20.38
CA ILE A 71 15.05 10.60 19.40
C ILE A 71 14.06 9.44 19.48
N TYR A 72 12.82 9.76 19.79
CA TYR A 72 11.72 8.80 19.93
C TYR A 72 10.66 9.07 18.88
N ASN A 73 10.25 8.02 18.15
CA ASN A 73 9.10 8.10 17.25
C ASN A 73 7.85 7.63 17.99
N PHE A 74 6.80 8.46 18.00
CA PHE A 74 5.51 8.12 18.60
C PHE A 74 4.42 8.13 17.52
N ASP A 75 3.57 7.12 17.52
CA ASP A 75 2.42 7.03 16.62
C ASP A 75 1.23 6.35 17.31
N GLU A 76 0.03 6.61 16.80
CA GLU A 76 -1.20 5.97 17.24
C GLU A 76 -1.68 4.99 16.17
N ALA A 77 -1.79 3.72 16.56
CA ALA A 77 -2.37 2.68 15.72
C ALA A 77 -3.79 2.35 16.20
N GLY A 78 -4.79 2.70 15.39
CA GLY A 78 -6.19 2.33 15.61
C GLY A 78 -6.50 0.93 15.07
N PHE A 79 -7.06 0.08 15.92
CA PHE A 79 -7.54 -1.25 15.58
C PHE A 79 -9.06 -1.30 15.69
N GLN A 80 -9.70 -1.77 14.61
CA GLN A 80 -11.13 -1.99 14.61
C GLN A 80 -11.43 -3.44 14.99
N MET A 81 -11.82 -3.66 16.25
CA MET A 81 -12.20 -4.97 16.75
C MET A 81 -13.56 -5.37 16.18
N GLY A 82 -13.68 -6.65 15.81
CA GLY A 82 -14.91 -7.21 15.23
C GLY A 82 -15.06 -7.02 13.71
N VAL A 83 -14.11 -6.34 13.04
CA VAL A 83 -14.09 -6.28 11.57
C VAL A 83 -13.28 -7.44 11.01
N ILE A 84 -13.98 -8.39 10.38
CA ILE A 84 -13.36 -9.53 9.70
C ILE A 84 -12.70 -9.04 8.41
N GLY A 85 -11.38 -9.09 8.36
CA GLY A 85 -10.60 -8.91 7.13
C GLY A 85 -10.70 -10.12 6.20
N THR A 86 -10.33 -9.94 4.93
CA THR A 86 -10.26 -11.03 3.95
C THR A 86 -9.07 -11.95 4.30
N THR A 87 -9.31 -13.01 5.06
CA THR A 87 -8.27 -14.00 5.40
C THR A 87 -8.30 -15.18 4.42
N ARG A 88 -7.13 -15.69 4.02
CA ARG A 88 -7.03 -16.93 3.24
C ARG A 88 -7.52 -18.10 4.09
N VAL A 89 -8.61 -18.73 3.68
CA VAL A 89 -9.20 -19.89 4.35
C VAL A 89 -9.00 -21.13 3.49
N VAL A 90 -8.65 -22.24 4.13
CA VAL A 90 -8.57 -23.54 3.45
C VAL A 90 -9.97 -24.13 3.45
N THR A 91 -10.54 -24.34 2.27
CA THR A 91 -11.85 -24.97 2.06
C THR A 91 -11.71 -26.21 1.18
N SER A 92 -12.70 -27.11 1.24
CA SER A 92 -12.78 -28.26 0.33
C SER A 92 -12.73 -27.81 -1.14
N SER A 93 -12.11 -28.61 -2.00
CA SER A 93 -11.98 -28.36 -3.44
C SER A 93 -13.33 -28.21 -4.16
N GLU A 94 -14.42 -28.75 -3.58
CA GLU A 94 -15.78 -28.68 -4.13
C GLU A 94 -16.53 -27.40 -3.72
N SER A 95 -15.98 -26.59 -2.81
CA SER A 95 -16.59 -25.32 -2.40
C SER A 95 -16.45 -24.28 -3.51
N ARG A 96 -17.47 -24.17 -4.35
CA ARG A 96 -17.52 -23.21 -5.48
C ARG A 96 -17.62 -21.74 -5.04
N ASN A 97 -18.09 -21.47 -3.83
CA ASN A 97 -18.35 -20.13 -3.33
C ASN A 97 -17.33 -19.71 -2.27
N ARG A 98 -16.94 -18.43 -2.27
CA ARG A 98 -16.15 -17.86 -1.19
C ARG A 98 -16.95 -17.97 0.12
N PRO A 99 -16.40 -18.61 1.17
CA PRO A 99 -17.12 -18.74 2.43
C PRO A 99 -17.37 -17.35 3.03
N LYS A 100 -18.63 -17.08 3.38
CA LYS A 100 -19.05 -15.83 4.01
C LYS A 100 -18.97 -16.01 5.53
N LYS A 101 -18.09 -15.26 6.20
CA LYS A 101 -18.18 -15.11 7.66
C LYS A 101 -19.11 -13.92 7.95
N VAL A 102 -20.11 -14.16 8.78
CA VAL A 102 -21.00 -13.09 9.29
C VAL A 102 -20.18 -12.26 10.27
N GLN A 103 -20.15 -10.93 10.07
CA GLN A 103 -19.51 -10.03 11.01
C GLN A 103 -20.42 -9.83 12.24
N PRO A 104 -19.90 -9.88 13.47
CA PRO A 104 -20.63 -9.45 14.65
C PRO A 104 -21.05 -7.97 14.51
N GLY A 105 -22.24 -7.62 15.00
CA GLY A 105 -22.77 -6.25 14.93
C GLY A 105 -22.09 -5.27 15.89
N ASN A 106 -21.45 -5.76 16.95
CA ASN A 106 -20.65 -4.95 17.86
C ASN A 106 -19.24 -4.75 17.30
N ARG A 107 -18.87 -3.49 17.12
CA ARG A 107 -17.55 -3.05 16.66
C ARG A 107 -17.00 -2.09 17.70
N GLU A 108 -15.86 -2.45 18.27
CA GLU A 108 -15.15 -1.61 19.22
C GLU A 108 -13.88 -1.08 18.54
N TRP A 109 -13.50 0.14 18.88
CA TRP A 109 -12.24 0.73 18.47
C TRP A 109 -11.28 0.66 19.64
N VAL A 110 -10.10 0.11 19.40
CA VAL A 110 -9.00 0.10 20.36
C VAL A 110 -7.85 0.84 19.71
N SER A 111 -7.34 1.88 20.37
CA SER A 111 -6.13 2.58 19.95
C SER A 111 -4.96 2.17 20.81
N ILE A 112 -3.81 1.97 20.18
CA ILE A 112 -2.53 1.75 20.85
C ILE A 112 -1.64 2.94 20.53
N ILE A 113 -1.12 3.59 21.56
CA ILE A 113 -0.05 4.57 21.42
C ILE A 113 1.26 3.81 21.52
N GLN A 114 2.08 3.84 20.47
CA GLN A 114 3.37 3.17 20.42
C GLN A 114 4.49 4.20 20.31
N GLY A 115 5.52 4.04 21.15
CA GLY A 115 6.79 4.74 21.04
C GLY A 115 7.90 3.76 20.69
N ILE A 116 8.81 4.12 19.79
CA ILE A 116 10.02 3.34 19.48
C ILE A 116 11.23 4.28 19.57
N ALA A 117 12.29 3.78 20.21
CA ALA A 117 13.59 4.44 20.31
C ALA A 117 14.66 3.64 19.56
N SER A 118 15.89 4.15 19.48
CA SER A 118 17.02 3.46 18.84
C SER A 118 17.35 2.09 19.45
N TYR A 119 16.95 1.83 20.71
CA TYR A 119 17.22 0.59 21.44
C TYR A 119 16.10 -0.47 21.38
N GLY A 120 14.99 -0.18 20.70
CA GLY A 120 13.86 -1.10 20.52
C GLY A 120 12.69 -0.84 21.45
#